data_AF-A0AAD8A6C2-F1
#
_entry.id   AF-A0AAD8A6C2-F1
#
_cell.length_a   1.000
_cell.length_b   1.000
_cell.length_c   1.000
_cell.angle_alpha   90.00
_cell.angle_beta   90.00
_cell.angle_gamma   90.00
#
_symmetry.space_group_name_H-M   'P 1'
#
loop_
_entity.id
_entity.type
_entity.pdbx_description
1 polymer ?
#
loop_
_entity_poly.entity_id
_entity_poly.type
_entity_poly.pdbx_seq_one_letter_code
_entity_poly.pdbx_strand_id
1 'polypeptide(L)'
;LEEVSWVRRKHGQDDLQLLTVGLHTYSGDSRYTVEFQYPNNWRLQIKFTNKRDEGTYECQISTHPPKVIQIHLHINAPEVIIVDEEGRPLQEKYYEAKSTIQLSCIVRHITMTSSVVSWLHGDRMLNYDTTRGGI
;
A
#
# COMPACT_ATOMS: atom_id res chain seq x y z
N LEU A 1 -5.72 -36.75 2.49
CA LEU A 1 -5.50 -35.77 1.41
C LEU A 1 -4.68 -34.65 2.01
N GLU A 2 -3.60 -34.22 1.36
CA GLU A 2 -2.83 -33.07 1.81
C GLU A 2 -3.66 -31.80 1.52
N GLU A 3 -3.92 -31.01 2.54
CA GLU A 3 -4.74 -29.80 2.46
C GLU A 3 -3.87 -28.57 2.66
N VAL A 4 -4.15 -27.52 1.88
CA VAL A 4 -3.43 -26.24 1.93
C VAL A 4 -4.23 -25.24 2.75
N SER A 5 -3.59 -24.60 3.73
CA SER A 5 -4.17 -23.51 4.50
C SER A 5 -3.33 -22.24 4.39
N TRP A 6 -4.01 -21.10 4.45
CA TRP A 6 -3.37 -19.79 4.54
C TRP A 6 -3.61 -19.21 5.93
N VAL A 7 -2.54 -18.70 6.53
CA VAL A 7 -2.58 -18.03 7.84
C VAL A 7 -1.87 -16.69 7.74
N ARG A 8 -2.31 -15.72 8.54
CA ARG A 8 -1.66 -14.42 8.70
C ARG A 8 -1.05 -14.33 10.09
N ARG A 9 0.22 -13.93 10.16
CA ARG A 9 0.87 -13.61 11.42
C ARG A 9 0.58 -12.15 11.78
N LYS A 10 -0.05 -11.90 12.92
CA LYS A 10 -0.26 -10.53 13.40
C LYS A 10 1.04 -9.95 13.95
N HIS A 11 1.22 -8.65 13.76
CA HIS A 11 2.44 -7.97 14.17
C HIS A 11 2.57 -7.96 15.70
N GLY A 12 3.69 -8.46 16.23
CA GLY A 12 4.02 -8.38 17.67
C GLY A 12 3.35 -9.42 18.59
N GLN A 13 2.62 -10.40 18.05
CA GLN A 13 2.07 -11.52 18.82
C GLN A 13 2.31 -12.83 18.08
N ASP A 14 2.48 -13.94 18.82
CA ASP A 14 2.43 -15.31 18.28
C ASP A 14 1.01 -15.73 17.83
N ASP A 15 0.08 -14.76 17.72
CA ASP A 15 -1.29 -14.99 17.27
C ASP A 15 -1.32 -15.20 15.75
N LEU A 16 -1.63 -16.44 15.36
CA LEU A 16 -1.87 -16.85 13.99
C LEU A 16 -3.37 -16.73 13.68
N GLN A 17 -3.70 -15.89 12.71
CA GLN A 17 -5.06 -15.80 12.21
C GLN A 17 -5.24 -16.74 11.02
N LEU A 18 -6.10 -17.75 11.16
CA LEU A 18 -6.49 -18.60 10.05
C LEU A 18 -7.29 -17.79 9.02
N LEU A 19 -6.83 -17.79 7.77
CA LEU A 19 -7.51 -17.12 6.67
C LEU A 19 -8.39 -18.08 5.90
N THR A 20 -7.79 -19.17 5.39
CA THR A 20 -8.48 -20.13 4.53
C THR A 20 -7.95 -21.55 4.75
N VAL A 21 -8.78 -22.54 4.44
CA VAL A 21 -8.42 -23.96 4.39
C VAL A 21 -9.03 -24.54 3.12
N GLY A 22 -8.18 -25.06 2.23
CA GLY A 22 -8.58 -25.40 0.88
C GLY A 22 -9.22 -24.21 0.17
N LEU A 23 -10.43 -24.40 -0.34
CA LEU A 23 -11.22 -23.36 -1.01
C LEU A 23 -12.12 -22.56 -0.04
N HIS A 24 -12.16 -22.94 1.23
CA HIS A 24 -13.04 -22.34 2.23
C HIS A 24 -12.34 -21.20 2.97
N THR A 25 -13.02 -20.05 3.08
CA THR A 25 -12.53 -18.88 3.82
C THR A 25 -13.06 -18.91 5.25
N TYR A 26 -12.16 -18.81 6.23
CA TYR A 26 -12.44 -18.81 7.67
C TYR A 26 -12.29 -17.42 8.30
N SER A 27 -11.55 -16.51 7.65
CA SER A 27 -11.46 -15.12 8.09
C SER A 27 -12.81 -14.43 8.04
N GLY A 28 -13.09 -13.55 9.00
CA GLY A 28 -14.27 -12.67 8.97
C GLY A 28 -14.17 -11.53 7.95
N ASP A 29 -12.99 -11.30 7.36
CA ASP A 29 -12.79 -10.31 6.29
C ASP A 29 -13.04 -10.96 4.92
N SER A 30 -14.13 -10.53 4.27
CA SER A 30 -14.58 -11.05 2.97
C SER A 30 -13.68 -10.70 1.79
N ARG A 31 -12.61 -9.92 2.01
CA ARG A 31 -11.62 -9.59 0.97
C ARG A 31 -10.65 -10.74 0.70
N TYR A 32 -10.48 -11.65 1.66
CA TYR A 32 -9.66 -12.86 1.50
C TYR A 32 -10.41 -13.91 0.70
N THR A 33 -9.80 -14.34 -0.41
CA THR A 33 -10.30 -15.46 -1.24
C THR A 33 -9.14 -16.34 -1.66
N VAL A 34 -9.42 -17.58 -2.07
CA VAL A 34 -8.42 -18.48 -2.65
C VAL A 34 -8.71 -18.68 -4.13
N GLU A 35 -7.66 -18.55 -4.94
CA GLU A 35 -7.67 -18.92 -6.35
C GLU A 35 -6.81 -20.17 -6.54
N PHE A 36 -7.41 -21.23 -7.08
CA PHE A 36 -6.70 -22.45 -7.41
C PHE A 36 -6.37 -22.47 -8.91
N GLN A 37 -5.09 -22.67 -9.23
CA GLN A 37 -4.61 -22.89 -10.59
C GLN A 37 -3.99 -24.28 -10.70
N TYR A 38 -4.48 -25.07 -11.65
CA TYR A 38 -3.91 -26.38 -11.93
C TYR A 38 -2.51 -26.27 -12.56
N PRO A 39 -1.54 -27.12 -12.19
CA PRO A 39 -1.56 -28.07 -11.08
C PRO A 39 -1.05 -27.46 -9.76
N ASN A 40 -1.67 -27.81 -8.63
CA ASN A 40 -1.20 -27.57 -7.25
C ASN A 40 -0.82 -26.11 -6.88
N ASN A 41 -1.36 -25.11 -7.57
CA ASN A 41 -1.07 -23.71 -7.27
C ASN A 41 -2.24 -23.08 -6.50
N TRP A 42 -2.02 -22.90 -5.20
CA TRP A 42 -3.00 -22.32 -4.28
C TRP A 42 -2.59 -20.87 -3.98
N ARG A 43 -3.36 -19.90 -4.48
CA ARG A 43 -3.04 -18.47 -4.33
C ARG A 43 -4.01 -17.81 -3.36
N LEU A 44 -3.49 -17.15 -2.34
CA LEU A 44 -4.26 -16.22 -1.54
C LEU A 44 -4.45 -14.93 -2.33
N GLN A 45 -5.71 -14.54 -2.55
CA GLN A 45 -6.08 -13.27 -3.16
C GLN A 45 -6.68 -12.36 -2.08
N ILE A 46 -6.22 -11.12 -2.05
CA ILE A 46 -6.72 -10.08 -1.15
C ILE A 46 -7.25 -8.94 -2.04
N LYS A 47 -8.57 -8.70 -2.01
CA LYS A 47 -9.17 -7.62 -2.79
C LYS A 47 -9.02 -6.27 -2.07
N PHE A 48 -8.82 -5.20 -2.85
CA PHE A 48 -8.73 -3.82 -2.33
C PHE A 48 -7.73 -3.70 -1.16
N THR A 49 -6.49 -4.11 -1.42
CA THR A 49 -5.41 -4.08 -0.43
C THR A 49 -5.13 -2.66 0.04
N ASN A 50 -4.91 -2.51 1.34
CA ASN A 50 -4.47 -1.27 1.96
C ASN A 50 -3.19 -1.49 2.77
N LYS A 51 -2.55 -0.42 3.25
CA LYS A 51 -1.27 -0.52 3.98
C LYS A 51 -1.36 -1.39 5.25
N ARG A 52 -2.54 -1.56 5.85
CA ARG A 52 -2.74 -2.44 7.01
C ARG A 52 -2.70 -3.92 6.67
N ASP A 53 -2.80 -4.29 5.38
CA ASP A 53 -2.70 -5.68 4.93
C ASP A 53 -1.25 -6.13 4.76
N GLU A 54 -0.29 -5.20 4.82
CA GLU A 54 1.14 -5.49 4.85
C GLU A 54 1.50 -6.41 6.03
N GLY A 55 2.39 -7.36 5.77
CA GLY A 55 2.86 -8.29 6.80
C GLY A 55 3.15 -9.69 6.27
N THR A 56 3.37 -10.62 7.20
CA THR A 56 3.76 -12.00 6.89
C THR A 56 2.54 -12.91 6.84
N TYR A 57 2.42 -13.61 5.72
CA TYR A 57 1.44 -14.64 5.44
C TYR A 57 2.16 -15.98 5.32
N GLU A 58 1.53 -17.06 5.76
CA GLU A 58 2.09 -18.40 5.63
C GLU A 58 1.12 -19.31 4.88
N CYS A 59 1.67 -20.08 3.95
CA CYS A 59 0.98 -21.19 3.31
C CYS A 59 1.48 -22.47 3.95
N GLN A 60 0.56 -23.26 4.49
CA GLN A 60 0.84 -24.47 5.23
C GLN A 60 0.20 -25.67 4.54
N ILE A 61 0.91 -26.80 4.52
CA ILE A 61 0.39 -28.08 4.03
C ILE A 61 0.24 -29.02 5.21
N SER A 62 -0.91 -29.68 5.32
CA SER A 62 -1.29 -30.61 6.40
C SER A 62 -0.52 -31.96 6.36
N THR A 63 0.79 -31.93 6.15
CA THR A 63 1.69 -33.09 6.24
C THR A 63 2.17 -33.30 7.66
N HIS A 64 2.81 -34.46 7.93
CA HIS A 64 3.51 -34.71 9.17
C HIS A 64 5.02 -34.93 8.90
N PRO A 65 5.91 -33.99 9.26
CA PRO A 65 5.63 -32.68 9.87
C PRO A 65 4.98 -31.68 8.87
N PRO A 66 4.29 -30.63 9.36
CA PRO A 66 3.71 -29.61 8.49
C PRO A 66 4.77 -28.91 7.65
N LYS A 67 4.51 -28.77 6.35
CA LYS A 67 5.36 -27.97 5.47
C LYS A 67 4.81 -26.55 5.43
N VAL A 68 5.67 -25.56 5.66
CA VAL A 68 5.27 -24.14 5.72
C VAL A 68 6.19 -23.31 4.83
N ILE A 69 5.58 -22.40 4.08
CA ILE A 69 6.31 -21.31 3.42
C ILE A 69 5.80 -19.97 3.95
N GLN A 70 6.70 -19.03 4.17
CA GLN A 70 6.38 -17.69 4.66
C GLN A 70 6.61 -16.66 3.55
N ILE A 71 5.65 -15.75 3.38
CA ILE A 71 5.63 -14.73 2.34
C ILE A 71 5.37 -13.39 3.01
N HIS A 72 6.26 -12.42 2.78
CA HIS A 72 6.05 -11.06 3.24
C HIS A 72 5.40 -10.24 2.14
N LEU A 73 4.16 -9.81 2.37
CA LEU A 73 3.41 -8.95 1.46
C LEU A 73 3.75 -7.49 1.77
N HIS A 74 4.45 -6.81 0.85
CA HIS A 74 4.68 -5.37 0.92
C HIS A 74 3.67 -4.62 0.06
N ILE A 75 2.97 -3.64 0.64
CA ILE A 75 1.98 -2.81 -0.05
C ILE A 75 2.61 -1.46 -0.40
N ASN A 76 2.83 -1.25 -1.70
CA ASN A 76 3.25 0.03 -2.26
C ASN A 76 2.05 0.97 -2.34
N ALA A 77 1.85 1.78 -1.31
CA ALA A 77 0.82 2.81 -1.31
C ALA A 77 1.35 4.11 -1.94
N PRO A 78 0.58 4.78 -2.82
CA PRO A 78 0.97 6.05 -3.40
C PRO A 78 1.15 7.09 -2.30
N GLU A 79 2.24 7.85 -2.39
CA GLU A 79 2.59 8.89 -1.42
C GLU A 79 2.79 10.22 -2.16
N VAL A 80 2.17 11.27 -1.64
CA VAL A 80 2.26 12.63 -2.18
C VAL A 80 2.68 13.56 -1.05
N ILE A 81 3.82 14.22 -1.22
CA ILE A 81 4.36 15.17 -0.23
C ILE A 81 4.69 16.48 -0.95
N ILE A 82 4.31 17.60 -0.33
CA ILE A 82 4.79 18.92 -0.71
C ILE A 82 6.05 19.21 0.10
N VAL A 83 7.11 19.64 -0.57
CA VAL A 83 8.38 20.02 0.06
C VAL A 83 8.74 21.47 -0.26
N ASP A 84 9.52 22.06 0.64
CA ASP A 84 10.10 23.38 0.47
C ASP A 84 11.33 23.38 -0.46
N GLU A 85 11.92 24.56 -0.64
CA GLU A 85 13.14 24.80 -1.40
C GLU A 85 14.36 23.99 -0.90
N GLU A 86 14.37 23.56 0.36
CA GLU A 86 15.40 22.68 0.93
C GLU A 86 15.04 21.19 0.85
N GLY A 87 13.91 20.84 0.24
CA GLY A 87 13.43 19.46 0.11
C GLY A 87 12.83 18.87 1.39
N ARG A 88 12.53 19.70 2.40
CA ARG A 88 11.91 19.27 3.66
C ARG A 88 10.38 19.25 3.53
N PRO A 89 9.67 18.31 4.18
CA PRO A 89 8.21 18.30 4.18
C PRO A 89 7.66 19.66 4.62
N LEU A 90 6.71 20.19 3.83
CA LEU A 90 6.13 21.50 4.10
C LEU A 90 5.35 21.45 5.42
N GLN A 91 5.79 22.26 6.37
CA GLN A 91 5.06 22.60 7.59
C GLN A 91 4.55 24.04 7.48
N GLU A 92 3.98 24.58 8.56
CA GLU A 92 3.62 25.98 8.62
C GLU A 92 4.86 26.86 8.45
N LYS A 93 4.96 27.56 7.32
CA LYS A 93 6.05 28.48 6.99
C LYS A 93 5.51 29.90 6.85
N TYR A 94 6.28 30.84 7.38
CA TYR A 94 5.97 32.27 7.32
C TYR A 94 6.97 32.94 6.39
N TYR A 95 6.45 33.72 5.45
CA TYR A 95 7.25 34.43 4.45
C TYR A 95 6.94 35.93 4.51
N GLU A 96 7.99 36.73 4.31
CA GLU A 96 7.84 38.17 4.21
C GLU A 96 7.08 38.58 2.94
N ALA A 97 6.40 39.71 3.02
CA ALA A 97 5.72 40.26 1.85
C ALA A 97 6.73 40.53 0.73
N LYS A 98 6.39 40.09 -0.50
CA LYS A 98 7.23 40.16 -1.70
C LYS A 98 8.39 39.15 -1.77
N SER A 99 8.49 38.21 -0.84
CA SER A 99 9.35 37.05 -1.01
C SER A 99 8.76 36.07 -2.04
N THR A 100 9.64 35.35 -2.74
CA THR A 100 9.27 34.25 -3.63
C THR A 100 9.21 32.97 -2.82
N ILE A 101 8.20 32.14 -3.06
CA ILE A 101 8.04 30.82 -2.43
C ILE A 101 8.25 29.78 -3.52
N GLN A 102 9.16 28.84 -3.29
CA GLN A 102 9.37 27.70 -4.18
C GLN A 102 8.82 26.44 -3.50
N LEU A 103 7.86 25.79 -4.14
CA LEU A 103 7.26 24.54 -3.67
C LEU A 103 7.48 23.45 -4.69
N SER A 104 7.84 22.27 -4.21
CA SER A 104 7.97 21.08 -5.06
C SER A 104 7.03 19.99 -4.58
N CYS A 105 6.39 19.28 -5.51
CA CYS A 105 5.54 18.14 -5.21
C CYS A 105 6.32 16.87 -5.54
N ILE A 106 6.52 16.02 -4.54
CA ILE A 106 7.15 14.72 -4.70
C ILE A 106 6.06 13.66 -4.65
N VAL A 107 5.93 12.91 -5.74
CA VAL A 107 5.00 11.79 -5.87
C VAL A 107 5.81 10.49 -5.91
N ARG A 108 5.47 9.53 -5.06
CA ARG A 108 6.16 8.23 -4.94
C ARG A 108 5.16 7.07 -5.05
N HIS A 109 5.68 5.90 -5.42
CA HIS A 109 4.94 4.63 -5.46
C HIS A 109 3.66 4.65 -6.32
N ILE A 110 3.66 5.43 -7.40
CA ILE A 110 2.56 5.44 -8.38
C ILE A 110 2.83 4.44 -9.50
N THR A 111 1.81 3.71 -9.92
CA THR A 111 1.87 2.75 -11.04
C THR A 111 1.28 3.30 -12.33
N MET A 112 0.81 4.56 -12.33
CA MET A 112 0.16 5.19 -13.48
C MET A 112 1.17 5.81 -14.45
N THR A 113 0.98 5.55 -15.74
CA THR A 113 1.80 6.08 -16.84
C THR A 113 1.46 7.53 -17.22
N SER A 114 0.24 8.00 -16.92
CA SER A 114 -0.20 9.39 -17.12
C SER A 114 -0.81 9.94 -15.83
N SER A 115 -0.01 10.67 -15.05
CA SER A 115 -0.54 11.47 -13.95
C SER A 115 -0.24 12.93 -14.23
N VAL A 116 -1.27 13.78 -14.12
CA VAL A 116 -1.12 15.23 -14.16
C VAL A 116 -1.11 15.70 -12.72
N VAL A 117 -0.01 16.30 -12.29
CA VAL A 117 0.08 16.96 -10.99
C VAL A 117 -0.52 18.35 -11.15
N SER A 118 -1.44 18.73 -10.26
CA SER A 118 -2.05 20.06 -10.25
C SER A 118 -1.99 20.65 -8.86
N TRP A 119 -1.66 21.94 -8.78
CA TRP A 119 -1.59 22.67 -7.53
C TRP A 119 -2.90 23.39 -7.25
N LEU A 120 -3.37 23.35 -6.01
CA LEU A 120 -4.55 24.05 -5.56
C LEU A 120 -4.21 24.94 -4.37
N HIS A 121 -4.77 26.15 -4.35
CA HIS A 121 -4.78 27.03 -3.20
C HIS A 121 -6.23 27.29 -2.78
N GLY A 122 -6.65 26.65 -1.69
CA GLY A 122 -8.08 26.47 -1.40
C GLY A 122 -8.74 25.69 -2.54
N ASP A 123 -9.85 26.21 -3.08
CA ASP A 123 -10.56 25.60 -4.21
C ASP A 123 -10.06 26.06 -5.59
N ARG A 124 -9.03 26.92 -5.63
CA ARG A 124 -8.54 27.51 -6.88
C ARG A 124 -7.32 26.74 -7.41
N MET A 125 -7.44 26.22 -8.63
CA MET A 125 -6.30 25.67 -9.36
C MET A 125 -5.29 26.78 -9.69
N LEU A 126 -4.01 26.52 -9.38
CA LEU A 126 -2.90 27.40 -9.70
C LEU A 126 -2.37 27.08 -11.11
N ASN A 127 -2.17 28.12 -11.93
CA ASN A 127 -1.57 28.00 -13.25
C ASN A 127 -0.02 28.07 -13.14
N TYR A 128 0.68 27.43 -14.07
CA TYR A 128 2.16 27.45 -14.20
C TYR A 128 2.75 28.80 -14.69
N ASP A 129 2.07 29.92 -14.42
CA ASP A 129 2.44 31.21 -15.00
C ASP A 129 3.62 31.86 -14.24
N THR A 130 4.81 31.82 -14.85
CA THR A 130 6.10 32.24 -14.27
C THR A 130 6.26 33.76 -14.13
N THR A 131 5.24 34.57 -14.40
CA THR A 131 5.40 36.04 -14.48
C THR A 131 4.94 36.86 -13.26
N ARG A 132 4.41 36.23 -12.21
CA ARG A 132 4.19 36.70 -10.81
C ARG A 132 2.92 36.04 -10.28
N GLY A 133 3.03 34.76 -9.93
CA GLY A 133 1.89 33.98 -9.45
C GLY A 133 1.99 32.47 -9.71
N GLY A 134 3.07 32.02 -10.35
CA GLY A 134 3.48 30.62 -10.40
C GLY A 134 4.46 30.31 -9.28
N ILE A 135 4.37 29.06 -8.79
CA ILE A 135 5.32 28.38 -7.91
C ILE A 135 6.76 28.43 -8.42
#